data_AF-A0A7V9DGQ5-F1
#
_entry.id   AF-A0A7V9DGQ5-F1
#
_cell.length_a   1.000
_cell.length_b   1.000
_cell.length_c   1.000
_cell.angle_alpha   90.00
_cell.angle_beta   90.00
_cell.angle_gamma   90.00
#
_symmetry.space_group_name_H-M   'P 1'
#
loop_
_entity.id
_entity.type
_entity.pdbx_description
1 polymer ?
#
loop_
_entity_poly.entity_id
_entity_poly.type
_entity_poly.pdbx_seq_one_letter_code
_entity_poly.pdbx_strand_id
1 'polypeptide(L)'
;LLDHLLGLLPRLLEPDGVAYVMQLSILSQLRTAELLEDLDLTGRVVDFGFFPFTEAFGRHREQIERVEQLSDAHHLRLGSADTMATYLLEITHRR
;
A
#
# COMPACT_ATOMS: atom_id res chain seq x y z
N LEU A 1 -1.07 -4.74 10.05
CA LEU A 1 -1.31 -5.98 9.27
C LEU A 1 -0.42 -6.03 8.04
N LEU A 2 -0.38 -4.95 7.22
CA LEU A 2 0.50 -4.86 6.04
C LEU A 2 1.96 -5.15 6.39
N ASP A 3 2.51 -4.46 7.39
CA ASP A 3 3.92 -4.61 7.80
C ASP A 3 4.25 -6.05 8.18
N HIS A 4 3.33 -6.72 8.89
CA HIS A 4 3.49 -8.11 9.26
C HIS A 4 3.46 -9.04 8.04
N LEU A 5 2.55 -8.81 7.08
CA LEU A 5 2.51 -9.54 5.82
C LEU A 5 3.82 -9.37 5.04
N LEU A 6 4.31 -8.13 4.92
CA LEU A 6 5.57 -7.83 4.24
C LEU A 6 6.76 -8.52 4.94
N GLY A 7 6.79 -8.52 6.27
CA GLY A 7 7.82 -9.19 7.06
C GLY A 7 7.87 -10.72 6.91
N LEU A 8 6.81 -11.35 6.40
CA LEU A 8 6.80 -12.78 6.11
C LEU A 8 7.38 -13.10 4.72
N LEU A 9 7.38 -12.15 3.79
CA LEU A 9 7.75 -12.38 2.39
C LEU A 9 9.17 -12.93 2.19
N PRO A 10 10.22 -12.50 2.93
CA PRO A 10 11.56 -13.03 2.72
C PRO A 10 11.67 -14.55 2.90
N ARG A 11 10.78 -15.15 3.70
CA ARG A 11 10.73 -16.61 3.93
C ARG A 11 9.77 -17.33 2.99
N LEU A 12 8.78 -16.64 2.45
CA LEU A 12 7.74 -17.22 1.61
C LEU A 12 8.07 -17.13 0.11
N LEU A 13 8.91 -16.17 -0.28
CA LEU A 13 9.36 -16.03 -1.66
C LEU A 13 10.52 -16.98 -1.96
N GLU A 14 10.32 -17.81 -2.98
CA GLU A 14 11.41 -18.51 -3.67
C GLU A 14 12.46 -17.51 -4.21
N PRO A 15 13.70 -17.94 -4.52
CA PRO A 15 14.76 -17.04 -4.96
C PRO A 15 14.39 -16.11 -6.14
N ASP A 16 13.63 -16.61 -7.12
CA ASP A 16 13.07 -15.82 -8.23
C ASP A 16 11.55 -15.63 -8.11
N GLY A 17 11.03 -15.77 -6.90
CA GLY A 17 9.61 -15.62 -6.58
C GLY A 17 9.16 -14.17 -6.67
N VAL A 18 7.87 -14.00 -6.99
CA VAL A 18 7.22 -12.69 -7.11
C VAL A 18 5.98 -12.67 -6.22
N ALA A 19 5.87 -11.68 -5.35
CA ALA A 19 4.65 -11.38 -4.61
C ALA A 19 3.93 -10.20 -5.26
N TYR A 20 2.62 -10.35 -5.48
CA TYR A 20 1.75 -9.27 -5.90
C TYR A 20 0.90 -8.81 -4.72
N VAL A 21 1.04 -7.53 -4.35
CA VAL A 21 0.32 -6.94 -3.21
C VAL A 21 -0.41 -5.70 -3.67
N MET A 22 -1.73 -5.66 -3.46
CA MET A 22 -2.52 -4.45 -3.69
C MET A 22 -2.48 -3.56 -2.45
N GLN A 23 -1.95 -2.35 -2.59
CA GLN A 23 -1.91 -1.33 -1.53
C GLN A 23 -2.85 -0.17 -1.86
N LEU A 24 -3.65 0.25 -0.88
CA LEU A 24 -4.45 1.46 -0.99
C LEU A 24 -3.61 2.70 -0.64
N SER A 25 -3.86 3.80 -1.34
CA SER A 25 -3.23 5.13 -1.08
C SER A 25 -3.45 5.68 0.33
N ILE A 26 -4.46 5.18 1.06
CA ILE A 26 -4.67 5.50 2.49
C ILE A 26 -3.69 4.78 3.44
N LEU A 27 -2.67 4.11 2.89
CA LEU A 27 -1.53 3.55 3.61
C LEU A 27 -0.24 4.17 3.06
N SER A 28 0.68 4.49 3.98
CA SER A 28 1.98 5.11 3.67
C SER A 28 2.77 4.30 2.64
N GLN A 29 3.17 4.92 1.53
CA GLN A 29 4.01 4.29 0.52
C GLN A 29 5.48 4.42 0.89
N LEU A 30 5.88 5.56 1.46
CA LEU A 30 7.23 5.75 1.98
C LEU A 30 7.57 4.70 3.04
N ARG A 31 6.68 4.48 4.02
CA ARG A 31 6.92 3.47 5.05
C ARG A 31 6.96 2.05 4.50
N THR A 32 6.11 1.74 3.50
CA THR A 32 6.19 0.46 2.78
C THR A 32 7.56 0.31 2.11
N ALA A 33 8.05 1.33 1.42
CA ALA A 33 9.33 1.28 0.71
C ALA A 33 10.51 1.08 1.68
N GLU A 34 10.55 1.82 2.79
CA GLU A 34 11.53 1.64 3.87
C GLU A 34 11.53 0.21 4.41
N LEU A 35 10.34 -0.33 4.69
CA LEU A 35 10.22 -1.68 5.24
C LEU A 35 10.67 -2.75 4.23
N LEU A 36 10.35 -2.60 2.94
CA LEU A 36 10.87 -3.50 1.92
C LEU A 36 12.40 -3.44 1.85
N GLU A 37 12.98 -2.24 2.01
CA GLU A 37 14.42 -2.07 2.05
C GLU A 37 15.09 -2.75 3.23
N ASP A 38 14.53 -2.60 4.43
CA ASP A 38 15.00 -3.27 5.65
C ASP A 38 14.90 -4.81 5.58
N LEU A 39 14.07 -5.34 4.67
CA LEU A 39 13.82 -6.77 4.48
C LEU A 39 14.60 -7.39 3.31
N ASP A 40 15.54 -6.65 2.70
CA ASP A 40 16.24 -7.05 1.46
C ASP A 40 15.28 -7.38 0.29
N LEU A 41 14.16 -6.67 0.23
CA LEU A 41 13.19 -6.75 -0.85
C LEU A 41 13.23 -5.50 -1.73
N THR A 42 12.71 -5.62 -2.94
CA THR A 42 12.40 -4.49 -3.81
C THR A 42 10.95 -4.54 -4.23
N GLY A 43 10.32 -3.37 -4.35
CA GLY A 43 8.93 -3.23 -4.75
C GLY A 43 8.80 -2.20 -5.86
N ARG A 44 7.98 -2.50 -6.87
CA ARG A 44 7.60 -1.53 -7.91
C ARG A 44 6.10 -1.55 -8.16
N VAL A 45 5.53 -0.39 -8.43
CA VAL A 45 4.14 -0.30 -8.90
C VAL A 45 4.09 -0.80 -10.34
N VAL A 46 3.28 -1.82 -10.59
CA VAL A 46 3.13 -2.42 -11.94
C VAL A 46 1.76 -2.15 -12.55
N ASP A 47 0.78 -1.77 -11.73
CA ASP A 47 -0.54 -1.32 -12.17
C ASP A 47 -1.16 -0.40 -11.12
N PHE A 48 -2.13 0.42 -11.51
CA PHE A 48 -2.90 1.23 -10.59
C PHE A 48 -4.34 1.45 -11.04
N GLY A 49 -5.23 1.72 -10.08
CA GLY A 49 -6.64 1.99 -10.32
C GLY A 49 -7.20 3.01 -9.33
N PHE A 50 -8.42 3.47 -9.57
CA PHE A 50 -9.16 4.32 -8.63
C PHE A 50 -10.33 3.53 -8.04
N PHE A 51 -10.47 3.63 -6.72
CA PHE A 51 -11.50 2.96 -5.96
C PHE A 51 -12.26 3.98 -5.12
N PRO A 52 -13.54 4.27 -5.45
CA PRO A 52 -14.35 5.22 -4.69
C PRO A 52 -14.47 4.82 -3.22
N PHE A 53 -14.57 5.80 -2.32
CA PHE A 53 -14.90 5.53 -0.93
C PHE A 53 -16.27 4.87 -0.85
N THR A 54 -16.30 3.63 -0.37
CA THR A 54 -17.54 2.95 0.00
C THR A 54 -18.01 3.42 1.37
N GLU A 55 -19.24 3.07 1.75
CA GLU A 55 -19.79 3.36 3.08
C GLU A 55 -18.86 2.89 4.21
N ALA A 56 -18.18 1.74 4.02
CA ALA A 56 -17.23 1.22 4.99
C ALA A 56 -16.08 2.21 5.28
N PHE A 57 -15.49 2.82 4.25
CA PHE A 57 -14.45 3.84 4.42
C PHE A 57 -15.03 5.14 4.99
N GLY A 58 -16.25 5.50 4.58
CA GLY A 58 -16.96 6.66 5.13
C GLY A 58 -17.14 6.60 6.65
N ARG A 59 -17.49 5.43 7.21
CA ARG A 59 -17.61 5.24 8.67
C ARG A 59 -16.29 5.38 9.43
N HIS A 60 -15.16 5.27 8.76
CA HIS A 60 -13.82 5.38 9.35
C HIS A 60 -13.08 6.65 8.90
N ARG A 61 -13.80 7.65 8.38
CA ARG A 61 -13.22 8.85 7.78
C ARG A 61 -12.23 9.58 8.69
N GLU A 62 -12.60 9.82 9.96
CA GLU A 62 -11.73 10.51 10.92
C GLU A 62 -10.42 9.76 11.18
N GLN A 63 -10.47 8.42 11.17
CA GLN A 63 -9.27 7.60 11.32
C GLN A 63 -8.38 7.71 10.08
N ILE A 64 -8.97 7.65 8.89
CA ILE A 64 -8.24 7.79 7.62
C ILE A 64 -7.53 9.14 7.58
N GLU A 65 -8.26 10.23 7.85
CA GLU A 65 -7.67 11.58 7.88
C GLU A 65 -6.53 11.71 8.91
N ARG A 66 -6.63 11.04 10.05
CA ARG A 66 -5.53 10.99 11.02
C ARG A 66 -4.30 10.25 10.48
N VAL A 67 -4.48 9.15 9.74
CA VAL A 67 -3.36 8.43 9.09
C VAL A 67 -2.69 9.32 8.04
N GLU A 68 -3.48 10.05 7.26
CA GLU A 68 -2.99 11.00 6.25
C GLU A 68 -2.21 12.16 6.86
N GLN A 69 -2.58 12.64 8.05
CA GLN A 69 -1.83 13.68 8.75
C GLN A 69 -0.49 13.19 9.32
N LEU A 70 -0.35 11.88 9.55
CA LEU A 70 0.82 11.27 10.20
C LEU A 70 1.78 10.60 9.20
N SER A 71 1.45 10.58 7.90
CA SER A 71 2.22 9.87 6.88
C SER A 71 2.01 10.48 5.48
N ASP A 72 2.57 9.85 4.45
CA ASP A 72 2.30 10.17 3.04
C ASP A 72 1.02 9.51 2.49
N ALA A 73 0.25 8.84 3.35
CA ALA A 73 -1.07 8.34 2.98
C ALA A 73 -1.97 9.50 2.52
N HIS A 74 -2.84 9.22 1.57
CA HIS A 74 -3.76 10.20 1.03
C HIS A 74 -4.97 9.54 0.39
N HIS A 75 -6.04 10.32 0.29
CA HIS A 75 -7.12 10.09 -0.66
C HIS A 75 -7.12 11.22 -1.70
N LEU A 76 -7.85 10.98 -2.78
CA LEU A 76 -8.04 11.92 -3.86
C LEU A 76 -9.50 12.36 -3.88
N ARG A 77 -9.73 13.57 -4.38
CA ARG A 77 -11.08 14.09 -4.59
C ARG A 77 -11.34 14.22 -6.09
N LEU A 78 -12.23 13.38 -6.62
CA LEU A 78 -12.65 13.41 -8.02
C LEU A 78 -14.05 14.03 -8.09
N GLY A 79 -14.10 15.32 -8.45
CA GLY A 79 -15.32 16.12 -8.38
C GLY A 79 -15.81 16.25 -6.94
N SER A 80 -17.01 15.74 -6.66
CA SER A 80 -17.59 15.75 -5.32
C SER A 80 -17.32 14.47 -4.51
N ALA A 81 -16.64 13.47 -5.09
CA ALA A 81 -16.46 12.16 -4.46
C ALA A 81 -15.03 11.96 -3.95
N ASP A 82 -14.90 11.42 -2.75
CA ASP A 82 -13.64 10.90 -2.22
C ASP A 82 -13.34 9.55 -2.87
N THR A 83 -12.09 9.36 -3.31
CA THR A 83 -11.59 8.14 -3.94
C THR A 83 -10.20 7.80 -3.43
N MET A 84 -9.81 6.54 -3.54
CA MET A 84 -8.46 6.08 -3.28
C MET A 84 -7.81 5.67 -4.59
N ALA A 85 -6.52 5.86 -4.73
CA ALA A 85 -5.74 5.05 -5.64
C ALA A 85 -5.47 3.66 -5.01
N THR A 86 -5.49 2.62 -5.84
CA THR A 86 -4.99 1.28 -5.52
C THR A 86 -3.76 1.01 -6.37
N TYR A 87 -2.67 0.58 -5.76
CA TYR A 87 -1.42 0.24 -6.44
C TYR A 87 -1.20 -1.26 -6.37
N LEU A 88 -0.95 -1.89 -7.51
CA LEU A 88 -0.43 -3.25 -7.54
C LEU A 88 1.08 -3.19 -7.44
N LEU A 89 1.62 -3.65 -6.32
CA LEU A 89 3.05 -3.79 -6.10
C LEU A 89 3.49 -5.17 -6.56
N GLU A 90 4.51 -5.20 -7.40
CA GLU A 90 5.32 -6.39 -7.63
C GLU A 90 6.52 -6.33 -6.67
N ILE A 91 6.68 -7.36 -5.85
CA ILE A 91 7.72 -7.45 -4.82
C ILE A 91 8.57 -8.69 -5.06
N THR A 92 9.89 -8.53 -5.05
CA THR A 92 10.87 -9.61 -5.21
C THR A 92 11.99 -9.47 -4.18
N HIS A 93 12.81 -10.52 -4.04
CA HIS A 93 14.13 -10.37 -3.40
C HIS A 93 14.97 -9.33 -4.15
N ARG A 94 15.77 -8.59 -3.40
CA ARG A 94 16.77 -7.67 -3.96
C ARG A 94 17.93 -8.50 -4.54
N ARG A 95 18.25 -8.27 -5.80
CA ARG A 95 19.36 -8.93 -6.51
C ARG A 95 20.68 -8.22 -6.28
#